data_AF-A0A9N9S1P7-F1
#
_entry.id   AF-A0A9N9S1P7-F1
#
_cell.length_a   1.000
_cell.length_b   1.000
_cell.length_c   1.000
_cell.angle_alpha   90.00
_cell.angle_beta   90.00
_cell.angle_gamma   90.00
#
_symmetry.space_group_name_H-M   'P 1'
#
loop_
_entity.id
_entity.type
_entity.pdbx_description
1 polymer ?
#
loop_
_entity_poly.entity_id
_entity_poly.type
_entity_poly.pdbx_seq_one_letter_code
_entity_poly.pdbx_strand_id
1 'polypeptide(L)'
;MSNIEKAFVRGFIKFLNKQITEKNSEAGESLEVAVQCLESCFELNQNDDASNPLNNVDLFELFVNAYVSTNPESKQEAENLKNEGNRLMKEEKYNEALVSYGRAIALDASNPIYYCNRAAAYSRLGDYQKAVDDCNQALRYDPNYGKAYGRLGLAYSKMNRHQEAIDAYKNALRVEPDNQDYKNNMEVTQQRLEEQQTSGPGPAGLAAGLPGGFPGMGNIDFAAALNNPALVNMATRMMGDPSIQNMLGQLSGMNNVDALLETGRQLAMQMSSENPELFAQIRRQMEEQGGMEGGSAETEPNPNPENEKKP
;
A
#
# COMPACT_ATOMS: atom_id res chain seq x y z
N MET A 1 8.15 33.00 38.92
CA MET A 1 8.46 32.70 37.51
C MET A 1 7.27 31.99 36.89
N SER A 2 6.92 32.30 35.64
CA SER A 2 5.75 31.74 34.95
C SER A 2 5.97 30.27 34.54
N ASN A 3 4.86 29.55 34.36
CA ASN A 3 4.90 28.16 33.88
C ASN A 3 5.53 28.04 32.48
N ILE A 4 5.45 29.10 31.67
CA ILE A 4 6.05 29.16 30.33
C ILE A 4 7.57 29.29 30.42
N GLU A 5 8.08 30.16 31.29
CA GLU A 5 9.52 30.31 31.51
C GLU A 5 10.15 29.02 32.05
N LYS A 6 9.48 28.36 33.01
CA LYS A 6 9.94 27.05 33.53
C LYS A 6 9.91 25.97 32.45
N ALA A 7 8.89 25.93 31.60
CA ALA A 7 8.80 24.98 30.49
C ALA A 7 9.90 25.22 29.42
N PHE A 8 10.21 26.47 29.11
CA PHE A 8 11.32 26.83 28.22
C PHE A 8 12.65 26.29 28.76
N VAL A 9 12.96 26.55 30.03
CA VAL A 9 14.22 26.06 30.61
C VAL A 9 14.29 24.54 30.64
N ARG A 10 13.18 23.84 30.91
CA ARG A 10 13.11 22.37 30.80
C ARG A 10 13.37 21.87 29.38
N GLY A 11 12.80 22.51 28.37
CA GLY A 11 13.07 22.20 26.97
C GLY A 11 14.56 22.35 26.61
N PHE A 12 15.21 23.38 27.17
CA PHE A 12 16.64 23.61 26.97
C PHE A 12 17.50 22.59 27.71
N ILE A 13 17.15 22.23 28.95
CA ILE A 13 17.79 21.15 29.71
C ILE A 13 17.69 19.81 28.95
N LYS A 14 16.54 19.49 28.34
CA LYS A 14 16.40 18.31 27.49
C LYS A 14 17.37 18.32 26.32
N PHE A 15 17.54 19.46 25.66
CA PHE A 15 18.55 19.62 24.62
C PHE A 15 19.96 19.36 25.15
N LEU A 16 20.36 20.00 26.26
CA LEU A 16 21.70 19.79 26.85
C LEU A 16 21.93 18.32 27.21
N ASN A 17 20.95 17.65 27.82
CA ASN A 17 21.04 16.23 28.17
C ASN A 17 21.22 15.31 26.95
N LYS A 18 20.64 15.64 25.79
CA LYS A 18 20.88 14.88 24.54
C LYS A 18 22.32 15.04 24.03
N GLN A 19 22.98 16.14 24.34
CA GLN A 19 24.37 16.40 23.95
C GLN A 19 25.39 15.69 24.86
N ILE A 20 24.97 15.16 26.01
CA ILE A 20 25.81 14.35 26.90
C ILE A 20 25.93 12.95 26.30
N THR A 21 26.83 12.78 25.35
CA THR A 21 27.12 11.49 24.69
C THR A 21 28.10 10.63 25.48
N GLU A 22 29.06 11.25 26.18
CA GLU A 22 30.03 10.60 27.06
C GLU A 22 30.12 11.34 28.40
N LYS A 23 29.56 10.74 29.46
CA LYS A 23 29.49 11.36 30.80
C LYS A 23 30.85 11.64 31.44
N ASN A 24 31.89 10.92 31.03
CA ASN A 24 33.25 11.06 31.58
C ASN A 24 34.14 12.00 30.75
N SER A 25 33.56 12.72 29.78
CA SER A 25 34.28 13.75 29.04
C SER A 25 34.20 15.08 29.79
N GLU A 26 35.23 15.90 29.70
CA GLU A 26 35.25 17.26 30.27
C GLU A 26 34.03 18.09 29.81
N ALA A 27 33.61 17.90 28.56
CA ALA A 27 32.41 18.52 28.01
C ALA A 27 31.12 17.97 28.64
N GLY A 28 31.04 16.65 28.88
CA GLY A 28 29.91 16.01 29.57
C GLY A 28 29.75 16.52 30.99
N GLU A 29 30.84 16.56 31.77
CA GLU A 29 30.84 17.09 33.14
C GLU A 29 30.41 18.57 33.18
N SER A 30 30.92 19.37 32.24
CA SER A 30 30.54 20.79 32.12
C SER A 30 29.06 20.98 31.80
N LEU A 31 28.50 20.12 30.93
CA LEU A 31 27.08 20.11 30.61
C LEU A 31 26.21 19.69 31.80
N GLU A 32 26.65 18.68 32.57
CA GLU A 32 25.95 18.26 33.79
C GLU A 32 25.90 19.38 34.84
N VAL A 33 27.01 20.09 35.04
CA VAL A 33 27.04 21.26 35.93
C VAL A 33 26.11 22.36 35.43
N ALA A 34 26.09 22.63 34.11
CA ALA A 34 25.17 23.61 33.54
C ALA A 34 23.70 23.23 33.75
N VAL A 35 23.35 21.95 33.58
CA VAL A 35 22.00 21.44 33.86
C VAL A 35 21.64 21.65 35.32
N GLN A 36 22.50 21.26 36.28
CA GLN A 36 22.23 21.43 37.71
C GLN A 36 22.07 22.90 38.12
N CYS A 37 22.88 23.80 37.54
CA CYS A 37 22.75 25.23 37.74
C CYS A 37 21.40 25.75 37.23
N LEU A 38 20.95 25.31 36.05
CA LEU A 38 19.64 25.68 35.50
C LEU A 38 18.49 25.12 36.34
N GLU A 39 18.57 23.87 36.79
CA GLU A 39 17.55 23.27 37.65
C GLU A 39 17.41 24.02 38.98
N SER A 40 18.55 24.38 39.59
CA SER A 40 18.60 25.12 40.86
C SER A 40 18.11 26.56 40.71
N CYS A 41 18.64 27.31 39.74
CA CYS A 41 18.28 28.71 39.52
C CYS A 41 16.79 28.91 39.18
N PHE A 42 16.17 27.92 38.55
CA PHE A 42 14.78 28.00 38.09
C PHE A 42 13.80 27.20 38.96
N GLU A 43 14.28 26.63 40.07
CA GLU A 43 13.50 25.81 41.01
C GLU A 43 12.69 24.73 40.27
N LEU A 44 13.38 23.90 39.48
CA LEU A 44 12.79 22.85 38.67
C LEU A 44 12.89 21.52 39.42
N ASN A 45 11.79 21.05 40.00
CA ASN A 45 11.77 19.72 40.62
C ASN A 45 11.46 18.64 39.59
N GLN A 46 12.03 17.43 39.75
CA GLN A 46 11.75 16.27 38.88
C GLN A 46 10.26 15.88 38.83
N ASN A 47 9.48 16.31 39.83
CA ASN A 47 8.05 16.02 39.97
C ASN A 47 7.13 17.18 39.56
N ASP A 48 7.67 18.31 39.11
CA ASP A 48 6.86 19.45 38.71
C ASP A 48 6.20 19.20 37.34
N ASP A 49 4.94 18.77 37.40
CA ASP A 49 3.91 18.85 36.37
C ASP A 49 4.25 18.14 35.06
N ALA A 50 4.42 16.81 35.12
CA ALA A 50 4.46 15.94 33.94
C ALA A 50 3.22 16.09 33.03
N SER A 51 2.13 16.69 33.55
CA SER A 51 0.92 17.04 32.81
C SER A 51 1.03 18.29 31.94
N ASN A 52 2.06 19.14 32.10
CA ASN A 52 2.21 20.32 31.26
C ASN A 52 2.71 19.93 29.85
N PRO A 53 1.91 20.10 28.79
CA PRO A 53 2.28 19.69 27.43
C PRO A 53 3.51 20.43 26.88
N LEU A 54 3.79 21.65 27.39
CA LEU A 54 4.98 22.42 26.99
C LEU A 54 6.29 21.77 27.43
N ASN A 55 6.27 20.92 28.47
CA ASN A 55 7.47 20.23 28.94
C ASN A 55 8.01 19.24 27.89
N ASN A 56 7.23 18.85 26.88
CA ASN A 56 7.61 17.90 25.83
C ASN A 56 7.99 18.52 24.48
N VAL A 57 8.04 19.85 24.40
CA VAL A 57 8.47 20.54 23.18
C VAL A 57 10.00 20.40 23.00
N ASP A 58 10.43 19.95 21.82
CA ASP A 58 11.84 19.99 21.44
C ASP A 58 12.20 21.41 20.97
N LEU A 59 12.92 22.15 21.82
CA LEU A 59 13.27 23.54 21.51
C LEU A 59 14.26 23.66 20.36
N PHE A 60 15.11 22.66 20.14
CA PHE A 60 16.04 22.71 19.02
C PHE A 60 15.29 22.52 17.71
N GLU A 61 14.35 21.58 17.65
CA GLU A 61 13.46 21.42 16.51
C GLU A 61 12.61 22.68 16.26
N LEU A 62 12.04 23.26 17.32
CA LEU A 62 11.29 24.51 17.22
C LEU A 62 12.17 25.67 16.72
N PHE A 63 13.40 25.79 17.22
CA PHE A 63 14.35 26.80 16.78
C PHE A 63 14.75 26.60 15.34
N VAL A 64 15.08 25.37 14.91
CA VAL A 64 15.41 25.06 13.52
C VAL A 64 14.23 25.48 12.65
N ASN A 65 13.00 25.05 12.97
CA ASN A 65 11.81 25.43 12.21
C ASN A 65 11.61 26.97 12.15
N ALA A 66 11.83 27.68 13.25
CA ALA A 66 11.71 29.14 13.32
C ALA A 66 12.83 29.87 12.55
N TYR A 67 14.08 29.40 12.66
CA TYR A 67 15.25 29.97 12.01
C TYR A 67 15.19 29.78 10.49
N VAL A 68 14.83 28.55 10.09
CA VAL A 68 14.62 28.14 8.70
C VAL A 68 13.49 28.95 8.05
N SER A 69 12.39 29.19 8.77
CA SER A 69 11.28 30.01 8.26
C SER A 69 11.58 31.51 8.17
N THR A 70 12.62 32.02 8.86
CA THR A 70 12.93 33.46 8.98
C THR A 70 14.17 33.94 8.22
N ASN A 71 15.04 33.06 7.71
CA ASN A 71 16.24 33.45 6.96
C ASN A 71 16.00 33.49 5.42
N PRO A 72 16.12 34.66 4.75
CA PRO A 72 15.99 34.78 3.30
C PRO A 72 17.02 33.96 2.50
N GLU A 73 18.23 33.77 3.01
CA GLU A 73 19.26 32.95 2.36
C GLU A 73 18.88 31.47 2.35
N SER A 74 18.30 30.97 3.45
CA SER A 74 17.80 29.60 3.54
C SER A 74 16.64 29.34 2.58
N LYS A 75 15.74 30.32 2.41
CA LYS A 75 14.66 30.23 1.41
C LYS A 75 15.21 30.19 -0.02
N GLN A 76 16.21 31.03 -0.32
CA GLN A 76 16.84 31.02 -1.64
C GLN A 76 17.58 29.69 -1.91
N GLU A 77 18.24 29.13 -0.90
CA GLU A 77 18.88 27.82 -1.01
C GLU A 77 17.85 26.69 -1.20
N ALA A 78 16.73 26.72 -0.48
CA ALA A 78 15.64 25.77 -0.67
C ALA A 78 15.08 25.82 -2.11
N GLU A 79 14.92 27.02 -2.67
CA GLU A 79 14.50 27.20 -4.06
C GLU A 79 15.53 26.65 -5.07
N ASN A 80 16.83 26.84 -4.80
CA ASN A 80 17.90 26.27 -5.63
C ASN A 80 17.88 24.73 -5.59
N LEU A 81 17.68 24.13 -4.42
CA LEU A 81 17.56 22.69 -4.24
C LEU A 81 16.31 22.12 -4.93
N LYS A 82 15.18 22.84 -4.87
CA LYS A 82 13.99 22.48 -5.65
C LYS A 82 14.25 22.56 -7.16
N ASN A 83 14.96 23.58 -7.64
CA ASN A 83 15.32 23.69 -9.06
C ASN A 83 16.24 22.54 -9.51
N GLU A 84 17.19 22.16 -8.65
CA GLU A 84 18.06 21.01 -8.89
C GLU A 84 17.25 19.70 -8.92
N GLY A 85 16.34 19.49 -7.96
CA GLY A 85 15.40 18.37 -7.99
C GLY A 85 14.58 18.33 -9.28
N ASN A 86 14.11 19.48 -9.77
CA ASN A 86 13.36 19.56 -11.03
C ASN A 86 14.24 19.19 -12.24
N ARG A 87 15.52 19.55 -12.25
CA ARG A 87 16.48 19.15 -13.29
C ARG A 87 16.69 17.64 -13.26
N LEU A 88 16.93 17.07 -12.08
CA LEU A 88 17.11 15.64 -11.89
C LEU A 88 15.85 14.85 -12.32
N MET A 89 14.65 15.37 -12.06
CA MET A 89 13.40 14.78 -12.57
C MET A 89 13.36 14.71 -14.10
N LYS A 90 13.85 15.74 -14.80
CA LYS A 90 13.92 15.75 -16.28
C LYS A 90 14.97 14.76 -16.82
N GLU A 91 16.00 14.48 -16.02
CA GLU A 91 17.04 13.48 -16.31
C GLU A 91 16.63 12.07 -15.85
N GLU A 92 15.40 11.89 -15.35
CA GLU A 92 14.87 10.64 -14.80
C GLU A 92 15.66 10.08 -13.59
N LYS A 93 16.47 10.94 -12.96
CA LYS A 93 17.25 10.68 -11.74
C LYS A 93 16.39 10.88 -10.49
N TYR A 94 15.42 9.99 -10.31
CA TYR A 94 14.35 10.17 -9.32
C TYR A 94 14.84 10.07 -7.87
N ASN A 95 15.80 9.19 -7.57
CA ASN A 95 16.34 9.06 -6.21
C ASN A 95 17.14 10.30 -5.81
N GLU A 96 17.97 10.85 -6.70
CA GLU A 96 18.68 12.10 -6.44
C GLU A 96 17.70 13.27 -6.31
N ALA A 97 16.63 13.30 -7.12
CA ALA A 97 15.58 14.31 -6.98
C ALA A 97 14.91 14.27 -5.60
N LEU A 98 14.63 13.07 -5.05
CA LEU A 98 14.11 12.91 -3.70
C LEU A 98 15.02 13.54 -2.64
N VAL A 99 16.33 13.34 -2.75
CA VAL A 99 17.32 13.92 -1.85
C VAL A 99 17.29 15.45 -1.93
N SER A 100 17.29 16.00 -3.15
CA SER A 100 17.24 17.46 -3.36
C SER A 100 15.97 18.09 -2.79
N TYR A 101 14.80 17.50 -3.04
CA TYR A 101 13.55 18.00 -2.44
C TYR A 101 13.52 17.82 -0.92
N GLY A 102 14.06 16.72 -0.39
CA GLY A 102 14.18 16.51 1.05
C GLY A 102 15.03 17.58 1.73
N ARG A 103 16.14 17.98 1.11
CA ARG A 103 16.98 19.10 1.57
C ARG A 103 16.24 20.44 1.47
N ALA A 104 15.48 20.67 0.40
CA ALA A 104 14.65 21.88 0.29
C ALA A 104 13.61 21.95 1.42
N ILE A 105 12.95 20.83 1.74
CA ILE A 105 11.99 20.73 2.86
C ILE A 105 12.67 20.97 4.21
N ALA A 106 13.89 20.49 4.42
CA ALA A 106 14.64 20.76 5.64
C ALA A 106 15.00 22.26 5.81
N LEU A 107 15.06 23.01 4.70
CA LEU A 107 15.37 24.44 4.65
C LEU A 107 14.14 25.35 4.47
N ASP A 108 12.98 24.81 4.17
CA ASP A 108 11.68 25.49 4.31
C ASP A 108 10.59 24.42 4.21
N ALA A 109 10.13 23.97 5.38
CA ALA A 109 9.10 22.96 5.50
C ALA A 109 7.69 23.51 5.24
N SER A 110 7.52 24.82 5.02
CA SER A 110 6.20 25.44 4.82
C SER A 110 5.79 25.53 3.36
N ASN A 111 6.72 25.31 2.42
CA ASN A 111 6.45 25.45 1.00
C ASN A 111 5.79 24.18 0.41
N PRO A 112 4.51 24.23 -0.01
CA PRO A 112 3.79 23.06 -0.53
C PRO A 112 4.36 22.52 -1.84
N ILE A 113 5.09 23.34 -2.60
CA ILE A 113 5.67 22.95 -3.89
C ILE A 113 6.70 21.85 -3.71
N TYR A 114 7.49 21.87 -2.63
CA TYR A 114 8.56 20.91 -2.42
C TYR A 114 8.01 19.50 -2.18
N TYR A 115 7.00 19.39 -1.32
CA TYR A 115 6.28 18.14 -1.09
C TYR A 115 5.59 17.64 -2.35
N CYS A 116 4.88 18.51 -3.09
CA CYS A 116 4.22 18.12 -4.35
C CYS A 116 5.22 17.63 -5.42
N ASN A 117 6.42 18.22 -5.49
CA ASN A 117 7.46 17.77 -6.41
C ASN A 117 8.12 16.47 -5.94
N ARG A 118 8.31 16.28 -4.63
CA ARG A 118 8.81 15.02 -4.07
C ARG A 118 7.81 13.86 -4.25
N ALA A 119 6.51 14.12 -4.08
CA ALA A 119 5.44 13.18 -4.43
C ALA A 119 5.50 12.74 -5.89
N ALA A 120 5.90 13.65 -6.81
CA ALA A 120 6.11 13.31 -8.20
C ALA A 120 7.22 12.27 -8.39
N ALA A 121 8.34 12.45 -7.69
CA ALA A 121 9.47 11.52 -7.73
C ALA A 121 9.10 10.17 -7.11
N TYR A 122 8.42 10.15 -5.97
CA TYR A 122 7.89 8.92 -5.38
C TYR A 122 6.94 8.17 -6.33
N SER A 123 6.05 8.89 -7.01
CA SER A 123 5.14 8.28 -8.00
C SER A 123 5.90 7.66 -9.19
N ARG A 124 7.02 8.27 -9.61
CA ARG A 124 7.88 7.71 -10.68
C ARG A 124 8.63 6.45 -10.23
N LEU A 125 8.93 6.35 -8.95
CA LEU A 125 9.54 5.18 -8.33
C LEU A 125 8.52 4.09 -7.91
N GLY A 126 7.21 4.34 -8.11
CA GLY A 126 6.15 3.42 -7.71
C GLY A 126 5.82 3.43 -6.21
N ASP A 127 6.43 4.31 -5.42
CA ASP A 127 6.16 4.46 -3.98
C ASP A 127 4.94 5.37 -3.76
N TYR A 128 3.77 4.86 -4.16
CA TYR A 128 2.53 5.65 -4.19
C TYR A 128 2.06 6.04 -2.79
N GLN A 129 2.36 5.26 -1.75
CA GLN A 129 2.00 5.63 -0.37
C GLN A 129 2.77 6.86 0.10
N LYS A 130 4.09 6.94 -0.13
CA LYS A 130 4.85 8.16 0.19
C LYS A 130 4.42 9.35 -0.67
N ALA A 131 4.01 9.11 -1.92
CA ALA A 131 3.43 10.17 -2.75
C ALA A 131 2.12 10.72 -2.17
N VAL A 132 1.25 9.86 -1.61
CA VAL A 132 0.04 10.26 -0.87
C VAL A 132 0.39 11.11 0.34
N ASP A 133 1.36 10.66 1.15
CA ASP A 133 1.77 11.36 2.38
C ASP A 133 2.29 12.78 2.06
N ASP A 134 3.14 12.91 1.05
CA ASP A 134 3.65 14.20 0.59
C ASP A 134 2.56 15.09 -0.04
N CYS A 135 1.62 14.54 -0.80
CA CYS A 135 0.50 15.32 -1.34
C CYS A 135 -0.39 15.86 -0.22
N ASN A 136 -0.67 15.05 0.81
CA ASN A 136 -1.42 15.47 1.98
C ASN A 136 -0.68 16.56 2.76
N GLN A 137 0.64 16.46 2.90
CA GLN A 137 1.42 17.50 3.54
C GLN A 137 1.44 18.81 2.73
N ALA A 138 1.52 18.73 1.40
CA ALA A 138 1.37 19.90 0.53
C ALA A 138 0.00 20.57 0.72
N LEU A 139 -1.08 19.78 0.78
CA LEU A 139 -2.46 20.27 0.96
C LEU A 139 -2.74 20.83 2.36
N ARG A 140 -1.97 20.42 3.39
CA ARG A 140 -2.02 21.06 4.71
C ARG A 140 -1.52 22.49 4.69
N TYR A 141 -0.52 22.79 3.85
CA TYR A 141 0.02 24.15 3.70
C TYR A 141 -0.75 24.98 2.67
N ASP A 142 -1.19 24.38 1.57
CA ASP A 142 -2.06 25.02 0.59
C ASP A 142 -3.24 24.11 0.21
N PRO A 143 -4.41 24.28 0.87
CA PRO A 143 -5.63 23.51 0.58
C PRO A 143 -6.22 23.73 -0.81
N ASN A 144 -5.74 24.72 -1.58
CA ASN A 144 -6.19 24.98 -2.94
C ASN A 144 -5.13 24.60 -3.99
N TYR A 145 -4.14 23.77 -3.63
CA TYR A 145 -3.10 23.38 -4.57
C TYR A 145 -3.57 22.27 -5.53
N GLY A 146 -4.14 22.67 -6.68
CA GLY A 146 -4.71 21.76 -7.69
C GLY A 146 -3.78 20.62 -8.12
N LYS A 147 -2.49 20.94 -8.35
CA LYS A 147 -1.46 19.96 -8.69
C LYS A 147 -1.24 18.88 -7.63
N ALA A 148 -1.35 19.21 -6.35
CA ALA A 148 -1.25 18.23 -5.27
C ALA A 148 -2.46 17.27 -5.28
N TYR A 149 -3.68 17.79 -5.47
CA TYR A 149 -4.87 16.95 -5.64
C TYR A 149 -4.78 16.03 -6.86
N GLY A 150 -4.32 16.53 -8.01
CA GLY A 150 -4.14 15.71 -9.21
C GLY A 150 -3.14 14.57 -9.02
N ARG A 151 -2.04 14.82 -8.29
CA ARG A 151 -1.05 13.77 -7.94
C ARG A 151 -1.59 12.79 -6.90
N LEU A 152 -2.36 13.27 -5.93
CA LEU A 152 -3.03 12.44 -4.94
C LEU A 152 -4.01 11.46 -5.62
N GLY A 153 -4.80 11.95 -6.57
CA GLY A 153 -5.69 11.13 -7.39
C GLY A 153 -4.94 10.06 -8.19
N LEU A 154 -3.80 10.41 -8.77
CA LEU A 154 -2.96 9.46 -9.49
C LEU A 154 -2.41 8.38 -8.56
N ALA A 155 -1.86 8.77 -7.40
CA ALA A 155 -1.30 7.84 -6.44
C ALA A 155 -2.35 6.85 -5.92
N TYR A 156 -3.54 7.33 -5.53
CA TYR A 156 -4.65 6.46 -5.13
C TYR A 156 -5.11 5.53 -6.26
N SER A 157 -5.21 6.03 -7.50
CA SER A 157 -5.62 5.23 -8.65
C SER A 157 -4.62 4.09 -8.90
N LYS A 158 -3.32 4.35 -8.73
CA LYS A 158 -2.25 3.34 -8.84
C LYS A 158 -2.22 2.33 -7.70
N MET A 159 -2.82 2.67 -6.56
CA MET A 159 -3.03 1.76 -5.41
C MET A 159 -4.38 1.02 -5.47
N ASN A 160 -5.13 1.12 -6.57
CA ASN A 160 -6.50 0.59 -6.72
C ASN A 160 -7.50 1.16 -5.70
N ARG A 161 -7.21 2.33 -5.12
CA ARG A 161 -8.08 3.09 -4.21
C ARG A 161 -8.95 4.03 -5.04
N HIS A 162 -9.77 3.46 -5.91
CA HIS A 162 -10.44 4.22 -6.99
C HIS A 162 -11.41 5.29 -6.48
N GLN A 163 -12.15 5.03 -5.40
CA GLN A 163 -13.06 6.01 -4.82
C GLN A 163 -12.32 7.26 -4.31
N GLU A 164 -11.23 7.07 -3.57
CA GLU A 164 -10.41 8.16 -3.04
C GLU A 164 -9.70 8.92 -4.17
N ALA A 165 -9.30 8.22 -5.23
CA ALA A 165 -8.75 8.84 -6.41
C ALA A 165 -9.76 9.76 -7.12
N ILE A 166 -11.01 9.32 -7.28
CA ILE A 166 -12.09 10.13 -7.86
C ILE A 166 -12.31 11.40 -7.02
N ASP A 167 -12.37 11.27 -5.70
CA ASP A 167 -12.57 12.41 -4.81
C ASP A 167 -11.40 13.41 -4.85
N ALA A 168 -10.16 12.91 -4.96
CA ALA A 168 -8.99 13.76 -5.18
C ALA A 168 -9.06 14.48 -6.55
N TYR A 169 -9.42 13.79 -7.64
CA TYR A 169 -9.57 14.43 -8.95
C TYR A 169 -10.72 15.46 -9.00
N LYS A 170 -11.84 15.20 -8.32
CA LYS A 170 -12.92 16.19 -8.16
C LYS A 170 -12.42 17.46 -7.47
N ASN A 171 -11.62 17.32 -6.43
CA ASN A 171 -11.00 18.46 -5.77
C ASN A 171 -9.99 19.18 -6.68
N ALA A 172 -9.22 18.44 -7.48
CA ALA A 172 -8.33 19.03 -8.48
C ALA A 172 -9.11 19.85 -9.52
N LEU A 173 -10.22 19.31 -10.03
CA LEU A 173 -11.11 19.97 -11.00
C LEU A 173 -11.91 21.13 -10.41
N ARG A 174 -12.16 21.14 -9.09
CA ARG A 174 -12.73 22.31 -8.40
C ARG A 174 -11.78 23.51 -8.47
N VAL A 175 -10.47 23.26 -8.40
CA VAL A 175 -9.43 24.30 -8.47
C VAL A 175 -9.09 24.65 -9.93
N GLU A 176 -8.97 23.64 -10.79
CA GLU A 176 -8.62 23.77 -12.21
C GLU A 176 -9.67 23.08 -13.10
N PRO A 177 -10.83 23.73 -13.36
CA PRO A 177 -11.98 23.10 -14.04
C PRO A 177 -11.72 22.66 -15.48
N ASP A 178 -10.76 23.29 -16.15
CA ASP A 178 -10.44 23.06 -17.56
C ASP A 178 -9.27 22.09 -17.77
N ASN A 179 -8.72 21.52 -16.68
CA ASN A 179 -7.61 20.58 -16.77
C ASN A 179 -8.07 19.23 -17.34
N GLN A 180 -7.77 19.00 -18.62
CA GLN A 180 -8.22 17.79 -19.34
C GLN A 180 -7.57 16.51 -18.80
N ASP A 181 -6.34 16.56 -18.30
CA ASP A 181 -5.67 15.40 -17.73
C ASP A 181 -6.41 14.89 -16.49
N TYR A 182 -6.92 15.79 -15.64
CA TYR A 182 -7.71 15.41 -14.47
C TYR A 182 -9.05 14.80 -14.86
N LYS A 183 -9.72 15.34 -15.89
CA LYS A 183 -10.97 14.76 -16.42
C LYS A 183 -10.74 13.34 -16.93
N ASN A 184 -9.74 13.16 -17.80
CA ASN A 184 -9.41 11.87 -18.40
C ASN A 184 -9.02 10.84 -17.33
N ASN A 185 -8.15 11.22 -16.38
CA ASN A 185 -7.73 10.30 -15.32
C ASN A 185 -8.86 9.93 -14.36
N MET A 186 -9.78 10.87 -14.07
CA MET A 186 -10.98 10.61 -13.28
C MET A 186 -11.91 9.64 -14.01
N GLU A 187 -12.14 9.83 -15.31
CA GLU A 187 -12.96 8.95 -16.15
C GLU A 187 -12.40 7.52 -16.19
N VAL A 188 -11.10 7.36 -16.44
CA VAL A 188 -10.43 6.05 -16.40
C VAL A 188 -10.55 5.40 -15.02
N THR A 189 -10.45 6.19 -13.95
CA THR A 189 -10.58 5.68 -12.58
C THR A 189 -12.02 5.26 -12.27
N GLN A 190 -13.02 5.98 -12.78
CA GLN A 190 -14.44 5.65 -12.67
C GLN A 190 -14.78 4.34 -13.38
N GLN A 191 -14.28 4.16 -14.60
CA GLN A 191 -14.44 2.90 -15.35
C GLN A 191 -13.85 1.72 -14.57
N ARG A 192 -12.65 1.87 -14.00
CA ARG A 192 -12.03 0.81 -13.18
C ARG A 192 -12.83 0.48 -11.92
N LEU A 193 -13.43 1.49 -11.28
CA LEU A 193 -14.30 1.28 -10.12
C LEU A 193 -15.56 0.50 -10.52
N GLU A 194 -16.16 0.83 -11.66
CA GLU A 194 -17.33 0.13 -12.21
C GLU A 194 -16.99 -1.31 -12.62
N GLU A 195 -15.85 -1.53 -13.26
CA GLU A 195 -15.32 -2.87 -13.55
C GLU A 195 -15.14 -3.69 -12.27
N GLN A 196 -14.57 -3.09 -11.22
CA GLN A 196 -14.40 -3.76 -9.91
C GLN A 196 -15.74 -4.11 -9.23
N GLN A 197 -16.77 -3.30 -9.42
CA GLN A 197 -18.10 -3.53 -8.86
C GLN A 197 -18.92 -4.52 -9.68
N THR A 198 -18.80 -4.47 -11.01
CA THR A 198 -19.45 -5.42 -11.93
C THR A 198 -18.77 -6.78 -11.96
N SER A 199 -17.53 -6.87 -11.48
CA SER A 199 -16.86 -8.13 -11.15
C SER A 199 -17.21 -8.68 -9.75
N GLY A 200 -18.22 -8.11 -9.07
CA GLY A 200 -18.93 -8.75 -7.94
C GLY A 200 -19.62 -10.06 -8.35
N PRO A 201 -19.89 -10.98 -7.42
CA PRO A 201 -19.67 -12.41 -7.60
C PRO A 201 -20.54 -13.01 -8.72
N GLY A 202 -19.99 -13.06 -9.92
CA GLY A 202 -20.35 -14.14 -10.85
C GLY A 202 -20.00 -15.51 -10.21
N PRO A 203 -20.28 -16.63 -10.88
CA PRO A 203 -19.99 -17.97 -10.34
C PRO A 203 -18.57 -18.14 -9.74
N ALA A 204 -17.61 -17.35 -10.21
CA ALA A 204 -16.25 -17.25 -9.67
C ALA A 204 -16.11 -16.57 -8.28
N GLY A 205 -16.91 -15.55 -7.97
CA GLY A 205 -16.86 -14.84 -6.68
C GLY A 205 -17.59 -15.57 -5.55
N LEU A 206 -18.59 -16.40 -5.88
CA LEU A 206 -19.22 -17.32 -4.91
C LEU A 206 -18.26 -18.44 -4.46
N ALA A 207 -17.24 -18.76 -5.26
CA ALA A 207 -16.21 -19.74 -4.91
C ALA A 207 -15.10 -19.17 -4.01
N ALA A 208 -14.86 -17.85 -4.05
CA ALA A 208 -13.75 -17.21 -3.34
C ALA A 208 -14.04 -16.89 -1.86
N GLY A 209 -15.30 -16.99 -1.42
CA GLY A 209 -15.74 -16.63 -0.06
C GLY A 209 -16.11 -17.80 0.86
N LEU A 210 -16.07 -19.05 0.38
CA LEU A 210 -16.35 -20.23 1.20
C LEU A 210 -15.05 -20.74 1.84
N PRO A 211 -14.99 -20.89 3.18
CA PRO A 211 -13.88 -21.59 3.82
C PRO A 211 -13.97 -23.07 3.43
N GLY A 212 -13.19 -23.46 2.42
CA GLY A 212 -13.25 -24.77 1.79
C GLY A 212 -13.65 -24.65 0.32
N GLY A 213 -12.69 -24.27 -0.52
CA GLY A 213 -12.79 -24.45 -1.96
C GLY A 213 -13.14 -25.91 -2.29
N PHE A 214 -13.92 -26.11 -3.35
CA PHE A 214 -14.35 -27.44 -3.79
C PHE A 214 -13.14 -28.39 -3.87
N PRO A 215 -13.10 -29.46 -3.06
CA PRO A 215 -11.99 -30.41 -3.11
C PRO A 215 -11.98 -31.10 -4.47
N GLY A 216 -10.97 -30.80 -5.30
CA GLY A 216 -10.77 -31.44 -6.60
C GLY A 216 -10.90 -30.54 -7.84
N MET A 217 -11.32 -29.27 -7.69
CA MET A 217 -11.16 -28.26 -8.74
C MET A 217 -10.24 -27.17 -8.21
N GLY A 218 -8.96 -27.26 -8.56
CA GLY A 218 -8.00 -26.19 -8.33
C GLY A 218 -8.43 -24.89 -9.03
N ASN A 219 -7.76 -23.79 -8.70
CA ASN A 219 -7.94 -22.48 -9.34
C ASN A 219 -7.91 -22.61 -10.88
N ILE A 220 -9.08 -22.76 -11.51
CA ILE A 220 -9.19 -22.68 -12.95
C ILE A 220 -9.11 -21.19 -13.29
N ASP A 221 -7.98 -20.78 -13.83
CA ASP A 221 -7.83 -19.46 -14.42
C ASP A 221 -8.74 -19.36 -15.65
N PHE A 222 -9.94 -18.85 -15.44
CA PHE A 222 -10.94 -18.65 -16.49
C PHE A 222 -10.43 -17.74 -17.61
N ALA A 223 -9.47 -16.85 -17.34
CA ALA A 223 -8.85 -16.01 -18.37
C ALA A 223 -7.95 -16.84 -19.29
N ALA A 224 -7.22 -17.82 -18.75
CA ALA A 224 -6.45 -18.77 -19.55
C ALA A 224 -7.35 -19.76 -20.33
N ALA A 225 -8.49 -20.14 -19.76
CA ALA A 225 -9.46 -21.04 -20.39
C ALA A 225 -10.14 -20.41 -21.62
N LEU A 226 -10.45 -19.11 -21.57
CA LEU A 226 -11.03 -18.37 -22.70
C LEU A 226 -10.05 -18.18 -23.87
N ASN A 227 -8.74 -18.22 -23.61
CA ASN A 227 -7.71 -18.08 -24.63
C ASN A 227 -7.28 -19.42 -25.25
N ASN A 228 -7.86 -20.54 -24.80
CA ASN A 228 -7.59 -21.87 -25.32
C ASN A 228 -8.76 -22.37 -26.19
N PRO A 229 -8.59 -22.45 -27.53
CA PRO A 229 -9.66 -22.83 -28.45
C PRO A 229 -10.25 -24.23 -28.17
N ALA A 230 -9.47 -25.15 -27.61
CA ALA A 230 -9.95 -26.48 -27.25
C ALA A 230 -10.93 -26.43 -26.08
N LEU A 231 -10.63 -25.61 -25.07
CA LEU A 231 -11.49 -25.41 -23.90
C LEU A 231 -12.77 -24.64 -24.27
N VAL A 232 -12.67 -23.63 -25.13
CA VAL A 232 -13.85 -22.89 -25.64
C VAL A 232 -14.77 -23.82 -26.44
N ASN A 233 -14.22 -24.64 -27.33
CA ASN A 233 -15.02 -25.62 -28.09
C ASN A 233 -15.63 -26.69 -27.19
N MET A 234 -14.92 -27.10 -26.14
CA MET A 234 -15.43 -28.05 -25.16
C MET A 234 -16.60 -27.46 -24.36
N ALA A 235 -16.43 -26.24 -23.83
CA ALA A 235 -17.46 -25.52 -23.11
C ALA A 235 -18.71 -25.27 -23.98
N THR A 236 -18.51 -24.96 -25.26
CA THR A 236 -19.60 -24.76 -26.23
C THR A 236 -20.39 -26.04 -26.47
N ARG A 237 -19.72 -27.20 -26.53
CA ARG A 237 -20.40 -28.50 -26.64
C ARG A 237 -21.16 -28.87 -25.37
N MET A 238 -20.59 -28.60 -24.20
CA MET A 238 -21.27 -28.84 -22.93
C MET A 238 -22.50 -27.95 -22.77
N MET A 239 -22.41 -26.65 -23.10
CA MET A 239 -23.57 -25.75 -23.07
C MET A 239 -24.59 -26.05 -24.17
N GLY A 240 -24.21 -26.77 -25.22
CA GLY A 240 -25.12 -27.29 -26.23
C GLY A 240 -25.84 -28.58 -25.81
N ASP A 241 -25.47 -29.19 -24.69
CA ASP A 241 -26.10 -30.41 -24.20
C ASP A 241 -27.44 -30.10 -23.52
N PRO A 242 -28.57 -30.68 -24.01
CA PRO A 242 -29.89 -30.44 -23.43
C PRO A 242 -30.01 -30.85 -21.96
N SER A 243 -29.22 -31.82 -21.50
CA SER A 243 -29.21 -32.25 -20.09
C SER A 243 -28.60 -31.18 -19.18
N ILE A 244 -27.48 -30.59 -19.63
CA ILE A 244 -26.79 -29.49 -18.94
C ILE A 244 -27.66 -28.23 -18.93
N GLN A 245 -28.34 -27.92 -20.05
CA GLN A 245 -29.26 -26.76 -20.13
C GLN A 245 -30.45 -26.90 -19.18
N ASN A 246 -31.05 -28.09 -19.09
CA ASN A 246 -32.15 -28.35 -18.15
C ASN A 246 -31.68 -28.23 -16.69
N MET A 247 -30.47 -28.67 -16.38
CA MET A 247 -29.89 -28.57 -15.05
C MET A 247 -29.53 -27.11 -14.70
N LEU A 248 -28.97 -26.34 -15.62
CA LEU A 248 -28.70 -24.90 -15.43
C LEU A 248 -30.01 -24.11 -15.24
N GLY A 249 -31.07 -24.50 -15.96
CA GLY A 249 -32.41 -23.95 -15.80
C GLY A 249 -32.99 -24.20 -14.41
N GLN A 250 -32.72 -25.36 -13.81
CA GLN A 250 -33.08 -25.65 -12.41
C GLN A 250 -32.25 -24.83 -11.42
N LEU A 251 -30.96 -24.61 -11.69
CA LEU A 251 -30.06 -23.80 -10.87
C LEU A 251 -30.42 -22.31 -10.87
N SER A 252 -30.89 -21.77 -11.99
CA SER A 252 -31.30 -20.36 -12.12
C SER A 252 -32.54 -20.00 -11.28
N GLY A 253 -33.26 -20.99 -10.74
CA GLY A 253 -34.42 -20.80 -9.87
C GLY A 253 -34.16 -21.03 -8.37
N MET A 254 -32.93 -21.41 -8.00
CA MET A 254 -32.60 -21.79 -6.62
C MET A 254 -31.93 -20.65 -5.85
N ASN A 255 -32.64 -20.12 -4.85
CA ASN A 255 -32.10 -19.13 -3.90
C ASN A 255 -31.43 -19.78 -2.67
N ASN A 256 -31.23 -21.11 -2.67
CA ASN A 256 -30.67 -21.85 -1.54
C ASN A 256 -29.32 -22.48 -1.88
N VAL A 257 -28.28 -22.11 -1.13
CA VAL A 257 -26.88 -22.54 -1.31
C VAL A 257 -26.72 -24.05 -1.11
N ASP A 258 -27.51 -24.67 -0.22
CA ASP A 258 -27.46 -26.12 0.02
C ASP A 258 -27.93 -26.93 -1.19
N ALA A 259 -28.97 -26.44 -1.87
CA ALA A 259 -29.52 -27.09 -3.05
C ALA A 259 -28.57 -26.96 -4.25
N LEU A 260 -27.90 -25.81 -4.38
CA LEU A 260 -26.83 -25.59 -5.36
C LEU A 260 -25.66 -26.56 -5.15
N LEU A 261 -25.26 -26.80 -3.90
CA LEU A 261 -24.16 -27.71 -3.57
C LEU A 261 -24.51 -29.18 -3.92
N GLU A 262 -25.75 -29.58 -3.68
CA GLU A 262 -26.23 -30.92 -3.98
C GLU A 262 -26.35 -31.16 -5.49
N THR A 263 -26.85 -30.18 -6.24
CA THR A 263 -26.87 -30.24 -7.72
C THR A 263 -25.46 -30.25 -8.30
N GLY A 264 -24.53 -29.47 -7.73
CA GLY A 264 -23.11 -29.50 -8.13
C GLY A 264 -22.46 -30.87 -7.92
N ARG A 265 -22.80 -31.57 -6.82
CA ARG A 265 -22.35 -32.95 -6.58
C ARG A 265 -22.92 -33.94 -7.59
N GLN A 266 -24.20 -33.83 -7.93
CA GLN A 266 -24.83 -34.71 -8.92
C GLN A 266 -24.22 -34.52 -10.31
N LEU A 267 -23.97 -33.26 -10.70
CA LEU A 267 -23.32 -32.94 -11.96
C LEU A 267 -21.91 -33.53 -12.03
N ALA A 268 -21.11 -33.38 -10.97
CA ALA A 268 -19.77 -33.95 -10.91
C ALA A 268 -19.78 -35.48 -11.02
N MET A 269 -20.73 -36.15 -10.36
CA MET A 269 -20.89 -37.61 -10.46
C MET A 269 -21.26 -38.04 -11.88
N GLN A 270 -22.24 -37.36 -12.50
CA GLN A 270 -22.68 -37.68 -13.86
C GLN A 270 -21.57 -37.46 -14.90
N MET A 271 -20.84 -36.34 -14.79
CA MET A 271 -19.69 -36.04 -15.64
C MET A 271 -18.58 -37.08 -15.51
N SER A 272 -18.32 -37.58 -14.29
CA SER A 272 -17.30 -38.61 -14.06
C SER A 272 -17.69 -39.99 -14.64
N SER A 273 -18.99 -40.29 -14.68
CA SER A 273 -19.49 -41.58 -15.20
C SER A 273 -19.63 -41.61 -16.72
N GLU A 274 -19.95 -40.48 -17.35
CA GLU A 274 -20.27 -40.43 -18.78
C GLU A 274 -19.04 -40.20 -19.67
N ASN A 275 -17.98 -39.54 -19.18
CA ASN A 275 -16.78 -39.27 -19.96
C ASN A 275 -15.47 -39.47 -19.17
N PRO A 276 -15.15 -40.72 -18.79
CA PRO A 276 -13.93 -41.04 -18.04
C PRO A 276 -12.64 -40.71 -18.80
N GLU A 277 -12.64 -40.79 -20.14
CA GLU A 277 -11.48 -40.43 -20.98
C GLU A 277 -11.17 -38.94 -20.97
N LEU A 278 -12.20 -38.08 -20.94
CA LEU A 278 -12.03 -36.62 -20.86
C LEU A 278 -11.38 -36.24 -19.54
N PHE A 279 -11.79 -36.88 -18.45
CA PHE A 279 -11.22 -36.65 -17.13
C PHE A 279 -9.76 -37.14 -17.04
N ALA A 280 -9.46 -38.28 -17.68
CA ALA A 280 -8.09 -38.78 -17.79
C ALA A 280 -7.18 -37.85 -18.61
N GLN A 281 -7.71 -37.21 -19.66
CA GLN A 281 -6.97 -36.21 -20.45
C GLN A 281 -6.70 -34.92 -19.67
N ILE A 282 -7.70 -34.40 -18.96
CA ILE A 282 -7.55 -33.22 -18.10
C ILE A 282 -6.52 -33.51 -16.99
N ARG A 283 -6.58 -34.70 -16.38
CA ARG A 283 -5.62 -35.13 -15.35
C ARG A 283 -4.19 -35.19 -15.89
N ARG A 284 -3.96 -35.78 -17.07
CA ARG A 284 -2.63 -35.81 -17.71
C ARG A 284 -2.10 -34.42 -18.04
N GLN A 285 -2.95 -33.53 -18.55
CA GLN A 285 -2.56 -32.14 -18.85
C GLN A 285 -2.19 -31.34 -17.60
N MET A 286 -2.83 -31.64 -16.46
CA MET A 286 -2.52 -31.03 -15.17
C MET A 286 -1.25 -31.59 -14.54
N GLU A 287 -0.98 -32.90 -14.72
CA GLU A 287 0.27 -33.56 -14.30
C GLU A 287 1.49 -33.03 -15.09
N GLU A 288 1.33 -32.72 -16.38
CA GLU A 288 2.39 -32.12 -17.23
C GLU A 288 2.74 -30.66 -16.85
N GLN A 289 1.85 -29.93 -16.17
CA GLN A 289 2.09 -28.55 -15.73
C GLN A 289 2.57 -28.42 -14.28
N GLY A 290 2.93 -29.54 -13.63
CA GLY A 290 3.74 -29.53 -12.40
C GLY A 290 2.99 -29.25 -11.09
N GLY A 291 1.73 -29.70 -10.96
CA GLY A 291 0.91 -29.46 -9.77
C GLY A 291 0.27 -30.70 -9.15
N MET A 292 1.06 -31.50 -8.42
CA MET A 292 0.77 -32.08 -7.09
C MET A 292 1.51 -33.42 -6.88
N GLU A 293 2.36 -33.45 -5.84
CA GLU A 293 2.72 -34.68 -5.14
C GLU A 293 1.45 -35.40 -4.70
N GLY A 294 1.27 -36.62 -5.19
CA GLY A 294 0.16 -37.49 -4.81
C GLY A 294 0.28 -37.93 -3.36
N GLY A 295 -0.59 -37.41 -2.51
CA GLY A 295 -0.96 -38.06 -1.26
C GLY A 295 -1.98 -39.16 -1.54
N SER A 296 -1.54 -40.30 -2.08
CA SER A 296 -2.31 -41.54 -2.04
C SER A 296 -1.67 -42.48 -1.02
N ALA A 297 -2.26 -42.52 0.16
CA ALA A 297 -2.07 -43.62 1.09
C ALA A 297 -2.70 -44.88 0.46
N GLU A 298 -1.86 -45.75 -0.08
CA GLU A 298 -2.17 -47.17 -0.20
C GLU A 298 -1.02 -47.99 0.39
N THR A 299 -1.43 -48.85 1.30
CA THR A 299 -0.63 -49.70 2.19
C THR A 299 -0.09 -50.94 1.49
N GLU A 300 1.07 -51.38 1.99
CA GLU A 300 1.68 -52.73 1.94
C GLU A 300 2.59 -53.11 0.75
N PRO A 301 3.52 -54.09 0.94
CA PRO A 301 4.40 -54.29 2.09
C PRO A 301 5.88 -54.38 1.66
N ASN A 302 6.76 -54.03 2.59
CA ASN A 302 8.21 -54.11 2.47
C ASN A 302 8.70 -55.57 2.32
N PRO A 303 9.48 -55.94 1.28
CA PRO A 303 10.33 -57.11 1.31
C PRO A 303 11.79 -56.67 1.42
N ASN A 304 12.25 -56.83 2.66
CA ASN A 304 13.57 -57.30 3.05
C ASN A 304 14.78 -56.33 3.05
N PRO A 305 15.59 -56.38 4.12
CA PRO A 305 16.75 -55.54 4.32
C PRO A 305 17.99 -56.24 3.76
N GLU A 306 18.95 -55.52 3.18
CA GLU A 306 20.34 -55.97 3.20
C GLU A 306 21.33 -54.88 2.78
N ASN A 307 22.35 -54.74 3.64
CA ASN A 307 23.70 -54.29 3.33
C ASN A 307 23.97 -52.82 3.03
N GLU A 308 24.03 -52.03 4.09
CA GLU A 308 25.23 -51.23 4.31
C GLU A 308 25.76 -51.44 5.73
N LYS A 309 26.95 -52.05 5.82
CA LYS A 309 28.10 -51.45 6.51
C LYS A 309 29.24 -52.45 6.61
N LYS A 310 30.37 -52.09 6.03
CA LYS A 310 31.66 -51.96 6.72
C LYS A 310 32.76 -51.58 5.73
N PRO A 311 33.89 -51.06 6.21
CA PRO A 311 34.12 -50.18 7.37
C PRO A 311 34.61 -48.79 6.94
#